data_AF-A0AAC9VDJ2-F1
#
_entry.id   AF-A0AAC9VDJ2-F1
#
_cell.length_a   1.000
_cell.length_b   1.000
_cell.length_c   1.000
_cell.angle_alpha   90.00
_cell.angle_beta   90.00
_cell.angle_gamma   90.00
#
_symmetry.space_group_name_H-M   'P 1'
#
loop_
_entity.id
_entity.type
_entity.pdbx_description
1 polymer ?
#
loop_
_entity_poly.entity_id
_entity_poly.type
_entity_poly.pdbx_seq_one_letter_code
_entity_poly.pdbx_strand_id
1 'polypeptide(L)'
;MSVRRGAFQAAPSAVKDAMGRVPSMTSAAADAAADGPEAAPQTPSPGWREGYERGFEAGQAALGQPWPGTSIIIPTYNKRDYLVRCLDSIRRHTPEPYEIIVVDNASADGTAAMLENYSLMLGAGKLRFRVMDRNLGFAGAVNRGLMMARGDRLLLLNNDTLVTERWLDNLTACLERSPSAGIVGPVTNFISGSQRVKVPYRSIQGMNAWARSRNKPDPRRWKETARLTGFCMLMRRSLWEAIGYFDEGYQVGNYEDDDYGLRARLLSLRLYIAGDCFIHHFGSVTVREEARMAAITDSNRLFYKAKWDDPAGVLPALEAKGLEQAKPAGEASFYPGGVAAEGADGTVWWLERGARWKIEGGWELPSVRLGRPVLSRYRLAAATIASGVAASRWRSEKSAPPLPPDGEASNGDFPPPYAALLNGFLVYVEEGRRRTVLNPAAAERWGLQLKPRLPEAEAAASLLPAGLPILAPPLLFQRL
;
A
#
# COMPACT_ATOMS: atom_id res chain seq x y z
N MET A 1 45.62 -7.65 -22.77
CA MET A 1 44.45 -8.04 -23.58
C MET A 1 43.21 -7.43 -22.93
N SER A 2 42.62 -6.43 -23.59
CA SER A 2 41.62 -5.51 -23.05
C SER A 2 40.20 -6.04 -23.25
N VAL A 3 39.41 -6.06 -22.18
CA VAL A 3 38.01 -6.50 -22.16
C VAL A 3 37.10 -5.30 -22.44
N ARG A 4 36.38 -5.35 -23.57
CA ARG A 4 35.46 -4.29 -24.03
C ARG A 4 34.19 -4.24 -23.17
N ARG A 5 33.91 -3.06 -22.61
CA ARG A 5 32.60 -2.64 -22.08
C ARG A 5 31.65 -2.33 -23.24
N GLY A 6 30.51 -2.99 -23.31
CA GLY A 6 29.43 -2.68 -24.26
C GLY A 6 28.46 -1.66 -23.65
N ALA A 7 28.43 -0.46 -24.23
CA ALA A 7 27.48 0.60 -23.90
C ALA A 7 26.11 0.33 -24.55
N PHE A 8 25.02 0.47 -23.79
CA PHE A 8 23.66 0.51 -24.32
C PHE A 8 23.46 1.85 -25.05
N GLN A 9 23.35 1.79 -26.38
CA GLN A 9 22.91 2.92 -27.21
C GLN A 9 21.38 2.99 -27.23
N ALA A 10 20.86 4.17 -26.89
CA ALA A 10 19.48 4.55 -27.12
C ALA A 10 19.23 4.73 -28.63
N ALA A 11 18.12 4.18 -29.13
CA ALA A 11 17.65 4.39 -30.51
C ALA A 11 16.35 5.22 -30.50
N PRO A 12 16.09 6.02 -31.57
CA PRO A 12 15.30 7.24 -31.49
C PRO A 12 13.80 7.07 -31.75
N SER A 13 13.04 8.08 -31.30
CA SER A 13 11.58 8.20 -31.39
C SER A 13 11.09 8.42 -32.82
N ALA A 14 10.07 7.65 -33.24
CA ALA A 14 9.30 7.94 -34.45
C ALA A 14 7.84 7.48 -34.30
N VAL A 15 7.05 8.19 -33.48
CA VAL A 15 5.58 8.30 -33.62
C VAL A 15 5.19 9.64 -33.01
N LYS A 16 5.15 10.72 -33.81
CA LYS A 16 4.67 12.02 -33.30
C LYS A 16 3.67 12.78 -34.19
N ASP A 17 3.29 12.27 -35.35
CA ASP A 17 2.33 12.97 -36.20
C ASP A 17 1.08 12.12 -36.47
N ALA A 18 0.05 12.33 -35.63
CA ALA A 18 -1.37 12.17 -35.98
C ALA A 18 -2.29 12.56 -34.81
N MET A 19 -2.17 13.78 -34.28
CA MET A 19 -3.26 14.43 -33.53
C MET A 19 -3.27 15.93 -33.88
N GLY A 20 -4.47 16.43 -34.19
CA GLY A 20 -4.81 17.71 -34.82
C GLY A 20 -3.89 18.92 -34.56
N ARG A 21 -3.58 19.63 -35.65
CA ARG A 21 -2.97 20.97 -35.66
C ARG A 21 -3.87 21.97 -34.94
N VAL A 22 -3.29 22.75 -34.02
CA VAL A 22 -3.82 24.03 -33.53
C VAL A 22 -2.99 25.13 -34.21
N PRO A 23 -3.59 26.24 -34.71
CA PRO A 23 -2.86 27.19 -35.55
C PRO A 23 -1.82 27.99 -34.76
N SER A 24 -0.67 28.20 -35.39
CA SER A 24 0.40 29.08 -34.94
C SER A 24 0.03 30.54 -35.12
N MET A 25 0.20 31.37 -34.08
CA MET A 25 0.45 32.80 -34.23
C MET A 25 1.89 33.10 -33.85
N THR A 26 2.60 33.75 -34.76
CA THR A 26 3.98 34.21 -34.62
C THR A 26 4.04 35.62 -34.01
N SER A 27 5.13 35.82 -33.26
CA SER A 27 5.81 37.07 -32.87
C SER A 27 5.07 38.09 -32.01
N ALA A 28 5.59 38.35 -30.81
CA ALA A 28 6.44 39.51 -30.55
C ALA A 28 7.05 39.46 -29.13
N ALA A 29 8.31 39.89 -29.07
CA ALA A 29 9.02 40.52 -27.96
C ALA A 29 9.16 39.79 -26.60
N ALA A 30 10.42 39.68 -26.20
CA ALA A 30 10.85 39.39 -24.85
C ALA A 30 10.47 40.56 -23.92
N ASP A 31 9.79 40.24 -22.82
CA ASP A 31 9.79 41.06 -21.61
C ASP A 31 9.88 40.14 -20.40
N ALA A 32 10.94 40.35 -19.63
CA ALA A 32 11.10 39.81 -18.30
C ALA A 32 10.28 40.67 -17.33
N ALA A 33 9.23 40.11 -16.70
CA ALA A 33 8.61 40.72 -15.53
C ALA A 33 7.79 39.73 -14.69
N ALA A 34 8.20 39.63 -13.44
CA ALA A 34 7.40 39.54 -12.21
C ALA A 34 6.44 38.37 -11.99
N ASP A 35 6.70 37.66 -10.88
CA ASP A 35 5.74 36.82 -10.15
C ASP A 35 4.38 37.54 -9.99
N GLY A 36 3.37 37.03 -10.68
CA GLY A 36 1.97 37.38 -10.44
C GLY A 36 1.42 36.63 -9.22
N PRO A 37 0.42 37.17 -8.51
CA PRO A 37 -0.07 36.59 -7.28
C PRO A 37 -0.63 35.18 -7.54
N GLU A 38 -0.09 34.23 -6.78
CA GLU A 38 -0.56 32.85 -6.65
C GLU A 38 -2.09 32.87 -6.41
N ALA A 39 -2.85 32.22 -7.29
CA ALA A 39 -4.30 32.17 -7.16
C ALA A 39 -4.66 31.49 -5.83
N ALA A 40 -5.36 32.21 -4.96
CA ALA A 40 -5.73 31.71 -3.64
C ALA A 40 -6.47 30.36 -3.75
N PRO A 41 -6.15 29.36 -2.90
CA PRO A 41 -6.84 28.08 -2.90
C PRO A 41 -8.32 28.32 -2.65
N GLN A 42 -9.16 27.92 -3.61
CA GLN A 42 -10.62 28.00 -3.45
C GLN A 42 -11.03 27.15 -2.25
N THR A 43 -11.71 27.78 -1.29
CA THR A 43 -12.12 27.09 -0.07
C THR A 43 -13.17 26.03 -0.41
N PRO A 44 -12.97 24.79 0.05
CA PRO A 44 -13.94 23.72 -0.15
C PRO A 44 -15.37 24.04 0.26
N SER A 45 -16.34 23.69 -0.59
CA SER A 45 -17.74 23.78 -0.19
C SER A 45 -18.03 22.80 0.97
N PRO A 46 -18.97 23.13 1.89
CA PRO A 46 -19.30 22.28 3.04
C PRO A 46 -19.68 20.82 2.66
N GLY A 47 -20.30 20.62 1.50
CA GLY A 47 -20.72 19.30 1.03
C GLY A 47 -19.57 18.32 0.78
N TRP A 48 -18.33 18.80 0.61
CA TRP A 48 -17.16 17.94 0.38
C TRP A 48 -16.71 17.24 1.67
N ARG A 49 -16.85 17.89 2.83
CA ARG A 49 -16.52 17.28 4.13
C ARG A 49 -17.50 16.16 4.45
N GLU A 50 -18.80 16.41 4.27
CA GLU A 50 -19.84 15.42 4.51
C GLU A 50 -19.69 14.18 3.61
N GLY A 51 -19.31 14.34 2.34
CA GLY A 51 -19.09 13.22 1.42
C GLY A 51 -17.93 12.30 1.87
N TYR A 52 -16.84 12.90 2.36
CA TYR A 52 -15.72 12.17 2.94
C TYR A 52 -16.11 11.51 4.26
N GLU A 53 -16.74 12.22 5.19
CA GLU A 53 -17.15 11.71 6.50
C GLU A 53 -18.09 10.52 6.34
N ARG A 54 -19.14 10.64 5.52
CA ARG A 54 -20.03 9.51 5.20
C ARG A 54 -19.27 8.34 4.58
N GLY A 55 -18.29 8.63 3.72
CA GLY A 55 -17.51 7.59 3.06
C GLY A 55 -16.58 6.85 4.02
N PHE A 56 -15.96 7.59 4.92
CA PHE A 56 -15.11 7.13 6.00
C PHE A 56 -15.92 6.33 7.02
N GLU A 57 -17.03 6.87 7.52
CA GLU A 57 -17.95 6.18 8.44
C GLU A 57 -18.49 4.88 7.82
N ALA A 58 -18.93 4.91 6.57
CA ALA A 58 -19.42 3.71 5.90
C ALA A 58 -18.29 2.68 5.65
N GLY A 59 -17.09 3.13 5.30
CA GLY A 59 -15.91 2.27 5.22
C GLY A 59 -15.52 1.67 6.57
N GLN A 60 -15.63 2.45 7.65
CA GLN A 60 -15.43 1.98 9.01
C GLN A 60 -16.49 0.94 9.44
N ALA A 61 -17.76 1.18 9.13
CA ALA A 61 -18.87 0.29 9.46
C ALA A 61 -18.80 -1.03 8.65
N ALA A 62 -18.24 -1.00 7.45
CA ALA A 62 -18.07 -2.18 6.59
C ALA A 62 -16.93 -3.12 7.04
N LEU A 63 -16.10 -2.74 8.02
CA LEU A 63 -15.11 -3.65 8.61
C LEU A 63 -15.83 -4.83 9.28
N GLY A 64 -15.77 -6.00 8.64
CA GLY A 64 -16.45 -7.23 9.06
C GLY A 64 -17.76 -7.55 8.34
N GLN A 65 -18.32 -6.64 7.52
CA GLN A 65 -19.49 -6.89 6.67
C GLN A 65 -19.36 -6.16 5.32
N PRO A 66 -18.52 -6.66 4.40
CA PRO A 66 -18.25 -5.98 3.15
C PRO A 66 -19.44 -6.00 2.19
N TRP A 67 -19.56 -4.95 1.38
CA TRP A 67 -20.50 -4.91 0.26
C TRP A 67 -20.00 -5.82 -0.88
N PRO A 68 -20.84 -6.70 -1.46
CA PRO A 68 -20.43 -7.60 -2.55
C PRO A 68 -20.24 -6.80 -3.84
N GLY A 69 -18.99 -6.39 -4.10
CA GLY A 69 -18.64 -5.49 -5.20
C GLY A 69 -17.22 -4.95 -5.09
N THR A 70 -16.75 -4.28 -6.14
CA THR A 70 -15.37 -3.78 -6.20
C THR A 70 -15.31 -2.29 -5.86
N SER A 71 -14.51 -1.93 -4.86
CA SER A 71 -14.12 -0.52 -4.64
C SER A 71 -12.92 -0.18 -5.54
N ILE A 72 -13.16 0.63 -6.57
CA ILE A 72 -12.14 1.13 -7.49
C ILE A 72 -11.56 2.43 -6.91
N ILE A 73 -10.31 2.39 -6.49
CA ILE A 73 -9.58 3.49 -5.83
C ILE A 73 -8.63 4.12 -6.84
N ILE A 74 -8.82 5.42 -7.09
CA ILE A 74 -8.10 6.18 -8.12
C ILE A 74 -7.42 7.38 -7.46
N PRO A 75 -6.10 7.31 -7.18
CA PRO A 75 -5.35 8.51 -6.83
C PRO A 75 -5.18 9.42 -8.07
N THR A 76 -5.27 10.73 -7.89
CA THR A 76 -5.12 11.71 -8.98
C THR A 76 -4.35 12.95 -8.53
N TYR A 77 -3.60 13.57 -9.44
CA TYR A 77 -2.90 14.84 -9.22
C TYR A 77 -2.66 15.58 -10.55
N ASN A 78 -3.26 16.75 -10.73
CA ASN A 78 -3.09 17.66 -11.87
C ASN A 78 -3.27 17.00 -13.26
N LYS A 79 -4.21 16.05 -13.40
CA LYS A 79 -4.53 15.33 -14.65
C LYS A 79 -6.02 15.14 -14.88
N ARG A 80 -6.81 16.19 -14.66
CA ARG A 80 -8.27 16.20 -14.84
C ARG A 80 -8.73 15.51 -16.13
N ASP A 81 -8.15 15.85 -17.27
CA ASP A 81 -8.62 15.35 -18.57
C ASP A 81 -8.39 13.83 -18.73
N TYR A 82 -7.32 13.29 -18.14
CA TYR A 82 -7.08 11.84 -18.13
C TYR A 82 -8.06 11.14 -17.20
N LEU A 83 -8.27 11.71 -16.00
CA LEU A 83 -9.21 11.19 -15.03
C LEU A 83 -10.63 11.10 -15.62
N VAL A 84 -11.11 12.13 -16.31
CA VAL A 84 -12.42 12.11 -16.97
C VAL A 84 -12.52 10.93 -17.95
N ARG A 85 -11.49 10.71 -18.78
CA ARG A 85 -11.46 9.59 -19.73
C ARG A 85 -11.43 8.23 -19.03
N CYS A 86 -10.70 8.12 -17.92
CA CYS A 86 -10.65 6.92 -17.10
C CYS A 86 -12.05 6.61 -16.53
N LEU A 87 -12.69 7.58 -15.87
CA LEU A 87 -14.04 7.45 -15.31
C LEU A 87 -15.07 7.05 -16.38
N ASP A 88 -15.02 7.68 -17.55
CA ASP A 88 -15.90 7.34 -18.68
C ASP A 88 -15.66 5.92 -19.20
N SER A 89 -14.41 5.47 -19.23
CA SER A 89 -14.08 4.10 -19.64
C SER A 89 -14.63 3.06 -18.65
N ILE A 90 -14.52 3.32 -17.34
CA ILE A 90 -15.09 2.47 -16.29
C ILE A 90 -16.60 2.39 -16.45
N ARG A 91 -17.29 3.53 -16.57
CA ARG A 91 -18.75 3.58 -16.75
C ARG A 91 -19.21 2.79 -17.98
N ARG A 92 -18.42 2.81 -19.05
CA ARG A 92 -18.75 2.15 -20.31
C ARG A 92 -18.51 0.63 -20.27
N HIS A 93 -17.49 0.17 -19.55
CA HIS A 93 -16.98 -1.21 -19.68
C HIS A 93 -17.14 -2.07 -18.44
N THR A 94 -17.77 -1.55 -17.37
CA THR A 94 -17.94 -2.27 -16.10
C THR A 94 -19.42 -2.50 -15.81
N PRO A 95 -20.01 -3.63 -16.24
CA PRO A 95 -21.38 -4.00 -15.88
C PRO A 95 -21.52 -4.56 -14.45
N GLU A 96 -20.42 -4.96 -13.82
CA GLU A 96 -20.39 -5.58 -12.48
C GLU A 96 -20.72 -4.57 -11.37
N PRO A 97 -21.06 -5.00 -10.14
CA PRO A 97 -21.18 -4.09 -9.00
C PRO A 97 -19.83 -3.44 -8.65
N TYR A 98 -19.74 -2.12 -8.79
CA TYR A 98 -18.57 -1.33 -8.38
C TYR A 98 -18.95 0.02 -7.75
N GLU A 99 -18.02 0.57 -6.97
CA GLU A 99 -18.01 1.97 -6.56
C GLU A 99 -16.68 2.61 -6.96
N ILE A 100 -16.69 3.92 -7.20
CA ILE A 100 -15.47 4.69 -7.52
C ILE A 100 -15.12 5.57 -6.33
N ILE A 101 -13.85 5.56 -5.95
CA ILE A 101 -13.28 6.41 -4.92
C ILE A 101 -12.10 7.16 -5.52
N VAL A 102 -12.25 8.45 -5.75
CA VAL A 102 -11.16 9.30 -6.25
C VAL A 102 -10.50 10.04 -5.09
N VAL A 103 -9.18 9.94 -4.96
CA VAL A 103 -8.43 10.75 -4.00
C VAL A 103 -7.56 11.74 -4.75
N ASP A 104 -7.97 13.00 -4.70
CA ASP A 104 -7.27 14.12 -5.30
C ASP A 104 -6.18 14.65 -4.37
N ASN A 105 -4.92 14.50 -4.79
CA ASN A 105 -3.71 14.89 -4.07
C ASN A 105 -3.42 16.40 -4.14
N ALA A 106 -4.45 17.22 -3.89
CA ALA A 106 -4.39 18.68 -3.95
C ALA A 106 -4.12 19.23 -5.37
N SER A 107 -4.91 18.78 -6.36
CA SER A 107 -4.80 19.33 -7.73
C SER A 107 -5.22 20.80 -7.82
N ALA A 108 -4.58 21.54 -8.73
CA ALA A 108 -4.87 22.94 -9.05
C ALA A 108 -5.48 23.13 -10.45
N ASP A 109 -5.76 22.05 -11.19
CA ASP A 109 -6.25 22.06 -12.57
C ASP A 109 -7.80 22.02 -12.69
N GLY A 110 -8.51 22.31 -11.59
CA GLY A 110 -9.96 22.21 -11.51
C GLY A 110 -10.49 20.78 -11.36
N THR A 111 -9.65 19.82 -10.97
CA THR A 111 -10.09 18.43 -10.68
C THR A 111 -11.18 18.39 -9.60
N ALA A 112 -11.08 19.18 -8.52
CA ALA A 112 -12.10 19.22 -7.46
C ALA A 112 -13.51 19.55 -7.99
N ALA A 113 -13.64 20.68 -8.71
CA ALA A 113 -14.91 21.10 -9.31
C ALA A 113 -15.44 20.08 -10.35
N MET A 114 -14.53 19.42 -11.08
CA MET A 114 -14.90 18.35 -12.00
C MET A 114 -15.50 17.14 -11.24
N LEU A 115 -14.89 16.73 -10.13
CA LEU A 115 -15.35 15.60 -9.32
C LEU A 115 -16.72 15.84 -8.70
N GLU A 116 -17.02 17.07 -8.26
CA GLU A 116 -18.35 17.43 -7.78
C GLU A 116 -19.42 17.24 -8.85
N ASN A 117 -19.20 17.82 -10.03
CA ASN A 117 -20.13 17.72 -11.15
C ASN A 117 -20.31 16.26 -11.60
N TYR A 118 -19.22 15.50 -11.67
CA TYR A 118 -19.25 14.09 -12.07
C TYR A 118 -20.00 13.22 -11.04
N SER A 119 -19.82 13.50 -9.74
CA SER A 119 -20.53 12.83 -8.65
C SER A 119 -22.04 13.06 -8.74
N LEU A 120 -22.46 14.30 -8.97
CA LEU A 120 -23.87 14.64 -9.16
C LEU A 120 -24.48 13.93 -10.36
N MET A 121 -23.76 13.87 -11.48
CA MET A 121 -24.21 13.18 -12.71
C MET A 121 -24.43 11.67 -12.50
N LEU A 122 -23.58 10.99 -11.73
CA LEU A 122 -23.68 9.55 -11.51
C LEU A 122 -24.73 9.13 -10.48
N GLY A 123 -25.22 10.09 -9.68
CA GLY A 123 -26.07 9.83 -8.52
C GLY A 123 -25.28 9.49 -7.26
N ALA A 124 -25.89 9.76 -6.11
CA ALA A 124 -25.26 9.61 -4.80
C ALA A 124 -24.72 8.19 -4.58
N GLY A 125 -23.46 8.09 -4.17
CA GLY A 125 -22.83 6.85 -3.70
C GLY A 125 -22.12 6.00 -4.75
N LYS A 126 -22.27 6.29 -6.06
CA LYS A 126 -21.55 5.58 -7.13
C LYS A 126 -20.12 6.10 -7.35
N LEU A 127 -19.92 7.41 -7.15
CA LEU A 127 -18.61 8.04 -7.04
C LEU A 127 -18.54 8.78 -5.70
N ARG A 128 -17.45 8.53 -4.96
CA ARG A 128 -17.06 9.29 -3.77
C ARG A 128 -15.67 9.83 -4.02
N PHE A 129 -15.33 10.95 -3.40
CA PHE A 129 -14.00 11.50 -3.55
C PHE A 129 -13.52 12.23 -2.31
N ARG A 130 -12.21 12.41 -2.21
CA ARG A 130 -11.54 13.22 -1.19
C ARG A 130 -10.52 14.13 -1.86
N VAL A 131 -10.64 15.44 -1.65
CA VAL A 131 -9.60 16.42 -2.00
C VAL A 131 -8.71 16.61 -0.77
N MET A 132 -7.42 16.37 -0.94
CA MET A 132 -6.41 16.49 0.10
C MET A 132 -5.87 17.92 0.16
N ASP A 133 -5.41 18.34 1.35
CA ASP A 133 -4.86 19.69 1.55
C ASP A 133 -3.43 19.83 1.00
N ARG A 134 -2.75 18.71 0.79
CA ARG A 134 -1.42 18.63 0.17
C ARG A 134 -1.24 17.29 -0.53
N ASN A 135 -0.28 17.23 -1.45
CA ASN A 135 0.10 15.98 -2.11
C ASN A 135 0.87 15.07 -1.14
N LEU A 136 0.32 13.89 -0.83
CA LEU A 136 0.96 12.88 0.03
C LEU A 136 1.57 11.71 -0.76
N GLY A 137 1.72 11.87 -2.08
CA GLY A 137 2.16 10.81 -2.98
C GLY A 137 1.11 9.73 -3.19
N PHE A 138 1.50 8.68 -3.92
CA PHE A 138 0.63 7.57 -4.29
C PHE A 138 0.15 6.79 -3.06
N ALA A 139 1.06 6.34 -2.20
CA ALA A 139 0.73 5.53 -1.02
C ALA A 139 -0.26 6.26 -0.09
N GLY A 140 -0.01 7.54 0.18
CA GLY A 140 -0.90 8.35 1.02
C GLY A 140 -2.31 8.49 0.45
N ALA A 141 -2.45 8.74 -0.86
CA ALA A 141 -3.75 8.84 -1.52
C ALA A 141 -4.47 7.49 -1.59
N VAL A 142 -3.76 6.42 -1.93
CA VAL A 142 -4.31 5.06 -1.94
C VAL A 142 -4.82 4.66 -0.56
N ASN A 143 -4.05 4.93 0.50
CA ASN A 143 -4.45 4.64 1.87
C ASN A 143 -5.75 5.37 2.25
N ARG A 144 -5.90 6.65 1.88
CA ARG A 144 -7.16 7.38 2.09
C ARG A 144 -8.33 6.76 1.33
N GLY A 145 -8.10 6.30 0.11
CA GLY A 145 -9.13 5.60 -0.67
C GLY A 145 -9.54 4.27 -0.04
N LEU A 146 -8.57 3.48 0.43
CA LEU A 146 -8.80 2.20 1.13
C LEU A 146 -9.67 2.36 2.38
N MET A 147 -9.53 3.48 3.09
CA MET A 147 -10.35 3.78 4.28
C MET A 147 -11.81 4.07 3.96
N MET A 148 -12.08 4.62 2.77
CA MET A 148 -13.44 4.88 2.32
C MET A 148 -14.07 3.62 1.73
N ALA A 149 -13.28 2.65 1.26
CA ALA A 149 -13.72 1.48 0.50
C ALA A 149 -14.64 0.55 1.29
N ARG A 150 -15.72 0.08 0.65
CA ARG A 150 -16.73 -0.84 1.24
C ARG A 150 -16.77 -2.23 0.59
N GLY A 151 -16.23 -2.36 -0.62
CA GLY A 151 -16.29 -3.58 -1.43
C GLY A 151 -15.53 -4.76 -0.82
N ASP A 152 -15.98 -5.98 -1.08
CA ASP A 152 -15.27 -7.23 -0.78
C ASP A 152 -14.00 -7.39 -1.62
N ARG A 153 -13.92 -6.67 -2.74
CA ARG A 153 -12.76 -6.54 -3.60
C ARG A 153 -12.28 -5.08 -3.62
N LEU A 154 -10.97 -4.92 -3.61
CA LEU A 154 -10.30 -3.64 -3.65
C LEU A 154 -9.48 -3.59 -4.94
N LEU A 155 -9.68 -2.54 -5.74
CA LEU A 155 -8.95 -2.36 -6.99
C LEU A 155 -8.27 -1.00 -6.99
N LEU A 156 -6.95 -0.98 -7.11
CA LEU A 156 -6.19 0.25 -7.38
C LEU A 156 -6.16 0.48 -8.88
N LEU A 157 -6.34 1.71 -9.34
CA LEU A 157 -6.29 2.07 -10.75
C LEU A 157 -5.71 3.48 -10.94
N ASN A 158 -4.70 3.61 -11.78
CA ASN A 158 -4.17 4.91 -12.16
C ASN A 158 -5.20 5.73 -12.97
N ASN A 159 -5.20 7.05 -12.75
CA ASN A 159 -6.10 7.98 -13.42
C ASN A 159 -5.82 8.17 -14.93
N ASP A 160 -4.64 7.77 -15.43
CA ASP A 160 -4.21 7.84 -16.83
C ASP A 160 -4.33 6.48 -17.55
N THR A 161 -5.42 5.77 -17.26
CA THR A 161 -5.77 4.50 -17.89
C THR A 161 -7.08 4.58 -18.66
N LEU A 162 -7.24 3.70 -19.66
CA LEU A 162 -8.54 3.37 -20.24
C LEU A 162 -8.78 1.89 -20.02
N VAL A 163 -9.77 1.58 -19.18
CA VAL A 163 -10.23 0.20 -19.03
C VAL A 163 -11.01 -0.21 -20.27
N THR A 164 -11.01 -1.50 -20.57
CA THR A 164 -11.60 -2.02 -21.81
C THR A 164 -12.66 -3.08 -21.51
N GLU A 165 -13.41 -3.48 -22.53
CA GLU A 165 -14.45 -4.50 -22.41
C GLU A 165 -13.93 -5.76 -21.71
N ARG A 166 -14.69 -6.28 -20.74
CA ARG A 166 -14.33 -7.46 -19.95
C ARG A 166 -13.02 -7.34 -19.15
N TRP A 167 -12.72 -6.15 -18.62
CA TRP A 167 -11.52 -5.99 -17.79
C TRP A 167 -11.74 -6.53 -16.37
N LEU A 168 -12.81 -6.09 -15.69
CA LEU A 168 -13.04 -6.40 -14.29
C LEU A 168 -13.47 -7.85 -14.07
N ASP A 169 -14.36 -8.39 -14.92
CA ASP A 169 -14.71 -9.81 -14.89
C ASP A 169 -13.48 -10.73 -15.10
N ASN A 170 -12.56 -10.41 -16.01
CA ASN A 170 -11.36 -11.22 -16.22
C ASN A 170 -10.38 -11.13 -15.04
N LEU A 171 -10.14 -9.93 -14.49
CA LEU A 171 -9.33 -9.76 -13.28
C LEU A 171 -9.95 -10.54 -12.10
N THR A 172 -11.27 -10.43 -11.93
CA THR A 172 -12.02 -11.13 -10.88
C THR A 172 -11.95 -12.63 -11.09
N ALA A 173 -12.14 -13.13 -12.31
CA ALA A 173 -12.03 -14.55 -12.60
C ALA A 173 -10.64 -15.11 -12.28
N CYS A 174 -9.57 -14.37 -12.57
CA CYS A 174 -8.22 -14.75 -12.21
C CYS A 174 -8.03 -14.77 -10.68
N LEU A 175 -8.53 -13.75 -9.95
CA LEU A 175 -8.43 -13.70 -8.48
C LEU A 175 -9.23 -14.82 -7.80
N GLU A 176 -10.43 -15.12 -8.31
CA GLU A 176 -11.36 -16.07 -7.68
C GLU A 176 -11.04 -17.53 -8.01
N ARG A 177 -10.51 -17.80 -9.22
CA ARG A 177 -10.23 -19.18 -9.68
C ARG A 177 -8.79 -19.63 -9.46
N SER A 178 -7.92 -18.76 -8.96
CA SER A 178 -6.57 -19.10 -8.52
C SER A 178 -6.52 -19.03 -6.98
N PRO A 179 -6.62 -20.17 -6.26
CA PRO A 179 -6.73 -20.17 -4.79
C PRO A 179 -5.56 -19.49 -4.06
N SER A 180 -4.37 -19.47 -4.68
CA SER A 180 -3.17 -18.82 -4.16
C SER A 180 -3.06 -17.34 -4.52
N ALA A 181 -3.95 -16.78 -5.35
CA ALA A 181 -3.86 -15.40 -5.79
C ALA A 181 -4.16 -14.43 -4.64
N GLY A 182 -3.15 -13.65 -4.26
CA GLY A 182 -3.31 -12.49 -3.37
C GLY A 182 -3.66 -11.24 -4.15
N ILE A 183 -2.93 -10.98 -5.24
CA ILE A 183 -3.08 -9.77 -6.06
C ILE A 183 -3.02 -10.13 -7.54
N VAL A 184 -3.91 -9.54 -8.34
CA VAL A 184 -3.96 -9.72 -9.79
C VAL A 184 -3.81 -8.38 -10.50
N GLY A 185 -2.97 -8.32 -11.53
CA GLY A 185 -2.83 -7.16 -12.43
C GLY A 185 -3.06 -7.54 -13.90
N PRO A 186 -3.46 -6.60 -14.76
CA PRO A 186 -3.66 -6.86 -16.19
C PRO A 186 -2.37 -6.68 -17.00
N VAL A 187 -2.43 -7.03 -18.28
CA VAL A 187 -1.42 -6.57 -19.26
C VAL A 187 -1.75 -5.17 -19.79
N THR A 188 -0.74 -4.44 -20.23
CA THR A 188 -0.86 -3.07 -20.76
C THR A 188 0.16 -2.77 -21.87
N ASN A 189 -0.06 -1.70 -22.64
CA ASN A 189 0.86 -1.24 -23.69
C ASN A 189 2.12 -0.56 -23.13
N PHE A 190 2.04 0.02 -21.94
CA PHE A 190 3.10 0.88 -21.40
C PHE A 190 3.29 0.68 -19.90
N ILE A 191 4.31 -0.10 -19.54
CA ILE A 191 4.83 -0.25 -18.17
C ILE A 191 6.19 -0.95 -18.20
N SER A 192 6.90 -1.03 -17.07
CA SER A 192 8.09 -1.89 -16.94
C SER A 192 7.71 -3.35 -16.65
N GLY A 193 8.58 -4.29 -17.03
CA GLY A 193 8.40 -5.71 -16.71
C GLY A 193 7.37 -6.46 -17.57
N SER A 194 6.91 -7.59 -17.04
CA SER A 194 6.15 -8.64 -17.75
C SER A 194 4.70 -8.27 -18.09
N GLN A 195 4.14 -7.22 -17.48
CA GLN A 195 2.81 -6.72 -17.82
C GLN A 195 2.77 -5.99 -19.16
N ARG A 196 3.91 -5.57 -19.73
CA ARG A 196 3.95 -4.86 -21.00
C ARG A 196 3.77 -5.81 -22.19
N VAL A 197 2.83 -5.49 -23.08
CA VAL A 197 2.59 -6.18 -24.35
C VAL A 197 2.71 -5.22 -25.54
N LYS A 198 3.12 -5.75 -26.69
CA LYS A 198 3.13 -5.00 -27.95
C LYS A 198 1.70 -4.85 -28.46
N VAL A 199 1.33 -3.63 -28.84
CA VAL A 199 -0.01 -3.29 -29.34
C VAL A 199 0.05 -2.71 -30.75
N PRO A 200 -0.89 -3.04 -31.65
CA PRO A 200 -0.85 -2.60 -33.04
C PRO A 200 -1.69 -1.33 -33.32
N TYR A 201 -2.57 -0.95 -32.39
CA TYR A 201 -3.51 0.15 -32.61
C TYR A 201 -2.82 1.52 -32.51
N ARG A 202 -3.41 2.53 -33.16
CA ARG A 202 -2.97 3.93 -33.13
C ARG A 202 -4.06 4.93 -32.73
N SER A 203 -5.27 4.43 -32.41
CA SER A 203 -6.42 5.24 -32.00
C SER A 203 -7.22 4.53 -30.92
N ILE A 204 -8.06 5.27 -30.17
CA ILE A 204 -8.93 4.70 -29.13
C ILE A 204 -9.93 3.69 -29.73
N GLN A 205 -10.46 3.96 -30.91
CA GLN A 205 -11.35 3.01 -31.59
C GLN A 205 -10.62 1.71 -31.96
N GLY A 206 -9.40 1.82 -32.51
CA GLY A 206 -8.56 0.65 -32.80
C GLY A 206 -8.16 -0.11 -31.54
N MET A 207 -7.89 0.60 -30.44
CA MET A 207 -7.64 0.02 -29.12
C MET A 207 -8.84 -0.79 -28.64
N ASN A 208 -10.05 -0.23 -28.68
CA ASN A 208 -11.27 -0.93 -28.27
C ASN A 208 -11.51 -2.20 -29.10
N ALA A 209 -11.35 -2.13 -30.43
CA ALA A 209 -11.49 -3.29 -31.30
C ALA A 209 -10.45 -4.38 -31.00
N TRP A 210 -9.19 -3.97 -30.80
CA TRP A 210 -8.11 -4.88 -30.45
C TRP A 210 -8.32 -5.53 -29.07
N ALA A 211 -8.69 -4.73 -28.06
CA ALA A 211 -8.98 -5.21 -26.72
C ALA A 211 -10.13 -6.23 -26.70
N ARG A 212 -11.23 -5.97 -27.43
CA ARG A 212 -12.33 -6.95 -27.58
C ARG A 212 -11.88 -8.29 -28.14
N SER A 213 -10.93 -8.28 -29.09
CA SER A 213 -10.38 -9.53 -29.63
C SER A 213 -9.50 -10.30 -28.63
N ARG A 214 -8.94 -9.59 -27.64
CA ARG A 214 -7.94 -10.11 -26.69
C ARG A 214 -8.49 -10.41 -25.31
N ASN A 215 -9.50 -9.68 -24.84
CA ASN A 215 -10.14 -9.85 -23.54
C ASN A 215 -11.20 -10.94 -23.60
N LYS A 216 -10.77 -12.14 -23.99
CA LYS A 216 -11.57 -13.37 -23.98
C LYS A 216 -11.11 -14.21 -22.80
N PRO A 217 -12.01 -14.73 -21.95
CA PRO A 217 -11.61 -15.43 -20.74
C PRO A 217 -10.76 -16.64 -21.13
N ASP A 218 -9.54 -16.72 -20.61
CA ASP A 218 -8.64 -17.84 -20.87
C ASP A 218 -7.65 -18.01 -19.73
N PRO A 219 -7.93 -18.93 -18.79
CA PRO A 219 -7.04 -19.21 -17.65
C PRO A 219 -5.62 -19.58 -18.02
N ARG A 220 -5.38 -20.10 -19.23
CA ARG A 220 -4.03 -20.45 -19.71
C ARG A 220 -3.16 -19.23 -19.96
N ARG A 221 -3.75 -18.02 -19.99
CA ARG A 221 -3.05 -16.75 -20.12
C ARG A 221 -2.73 -16.10 -18.78
N TRP A 222 -3.17 -16.67 -17.67
CA TRP A 222 -2.80 -16.21 -16.34
C TRP A 222 -1.38 -16.66 -16.02
N LYS A 223 -0.55 -15.75 -15.51
CA LYS A 223 0.86 -16.01 -15.24
C LYS A 223 1.21 -15.55 -13.84
N GLU A 224 1.72 -16.46 -13.01
CA GLU A 224 2.34 -16.08 -11.75
C GLU A 224 3.54 -15.15 -12.02
N THR A 225 3.76 -14.19 -11.13
CA THR A 225 4.88 -13.28 -11.21
C THR A 225 5.39 -12.87 -9.83
N ALA A 226 6.66 -12.50 -9.76
CA ALA A 226 7.25 -11.98 -8.52
C ALA A 226 6.95 -10.49 -8.29
N ARG A 227 6.48 -9.77 -9.33
CA ARG A 227 6.30 -8.31 -9.33
C ARG A 227 5.09 -7.90 -10.18
N LEU A 228 4.23 -7.08 -9.62
CA LEU A 228 3.18 -6.35 -10.34
C LEU A 228 3.45 -4.85 -10.19
N THR A 229 3.35 -4.10 -11.28
CA THR A 229 3.40 -2.65 -11.23
C THR A 229 2.02 -2.08 -10.90
N GLY A 230 1.97 -1.15 -9.96
CA GLY A 230 0.76 -0.67 -9.28
C GLY A 230 -0.23 0.17 -10.09
N PHE A 231 -0.13 0.18 -11.43
CA PHE A 231 -1.09 0.95 -12.26
C PHE A 231 -2.50 0.36 -12.23
N CYS A 232 -2.61 -0.97 -12.01
CA CYS A 232 -3.87 -1.66 -11.76
C CYS A 232 -3.61 -2.93 -10.94
N MET A 233 -4.17 -3.00 -9.73
CA MET A 233 -4.03 -4.14 -8.81
C MET A 233 -5.39 -4.46 -8.19
N LEU A 234 -5.92 -5.66 -8.45
CA LEU A 234 -7.12 -6.20 -7.82
C LEU A 234 -6.73 -7.17 -6.70
N MET A 235 -7.35 -7.04 -5.55
CA MET A 235 -7.14 -7.92 -4.39
C MET A 235 -8.44 -8.10 -3.59
N ARG A 236 -8.46 -9.13 -2.74
CA ARG A 236 -9.53 -9.32 -1.75
C ARG A 236 -9.37 -8.32 -0.62
N ARG A 237 -10.48 -7.84 -0.06
CA ARG A 237 -10.46 -7.07 1.19
C ARG A 237 -9.73 -7.80 2.31
N SER A 238 -9.92 -9.12 2.42
CA SER A 238 -9.28 -9.94 3.46
C SER A 238 -7.75 -9.88 3.41
N LEU A 239 -7.14 -9.68 2.23
CA LEU A 239 -5.70 -9.44 2.12
C LEU A 239 -5.33 -8.10 2.77
N TRP A 240 -6.00 -7.02 2.39
CA TRP A 240 -5.79 -5.70 3.01
C TRP A 240 -6.07 -5.72 4.53
N GLU A 241 -7.03 -6.51 5.00
CA GLU A 241 -7.26 -6.70 6.43
C GLU A 241 -6.13 -7.48 7.12
N ALA A 242 -5.43 -8.35 6.39
CA ALA A 242 -4.32 -9.14 6.90
C ALA A 242 -2.99 -8.36 6.92
N ILE A 243 -2.71 -7.53 5.90
CA ILE A 243 -1.44 -6.80 5.77
C ILE A 243 -1.55 -5.30 6.03
N GLY A 244 -2.72 -4.71 5.89
CA GLY A 244 -2.95 -3.29 6.11
C GLY A 244 -2.58 -2.39 4.93
N TYR A 245 -2.17 -1.17 5.26
CA TYR A 245 -1.96 -0.06 4.32
C TYR A 245 -0.62 -0.14 3.58
N PHE A 246 -0.49 0.65 2.51
CA PHE A 246 0.77 0.90 1.83
C PHE A 246 1.71 1.72 2.74
N ASP A 247 3.02 1.52 2.58
CA ASP A 247 4.04 2.25 3.32
C ASP A 247 4.15 3.68 2.78
N GLU A 248 3.80 4.68 3.60
CA GLU A 248 3.81 6.09 3.21
C GLU A 248 5.22 6.67 3.15
N GLY A 249 6.24 5.89 3.54
CA GLY A 249 7.64 6.28 3.41
C GLY A 249 8.14 6.43 1.97
N TYR A 250 7.44 5.82 0.99
CA TYR A 250 7.74 6.00 -0.44
C TYR A 250 7.28 7.38 -0.92
N GLN A 251 8.19 8.13 -1.53
CA GLN A 251 7.92 9.47 -2.02
C GLN A 251 7.27 9.42 -3.40
N VAL A 252 6.13 10.10 -3.58
CA VAL A 252 5.40 10.30 -4.85
C VAL A 252 4.89 9.00 -5.51
N GLY A 253 5.75 8.02 -5.81
CA GLY A 253 5.44 6.68 -6.33
C GLY A 253 6.70 5.88 -6.69
N ASN A 254 6.53 4.65 -7.17
CA ASN A 254 7.55 3.60 -7.36
C ASN A 254 8.02 2.91 -6.06
N TYR A 255 8.07 1.58 -6.10
CA TYR A 255 8.46 0.63 -5.03
C TYR A 255 7.40 0.39 -3.95
N GLU A 256 6.38 1.24 -3.80
CA GLU A 256 5.26 0.94 -2.90
C GLU A 256 4.45 -0.29 -3.34
N ASP A 257 4.36 -0.53 -4.65
CA ASP A 257 3.73 -1.70 -5.25
C ASP A 257 4.57 -2.97 -5.06
N ASP A 258 5.90 -2.85 -5.23
CA ASP A 258 6.87 -3.90 -4.95
C ASP A 258 6.83 -4.32 -3.47
N ASP A 259 6.80 -3.35 -2.55
CA ASP A 259 6.64 -3.56 -1.11
C ASP A 259 5.34 -4.29 -0.77
N TYR A 260 4.23 -3.82 -1.32
CA TYR A 260 2.92 -4.39 -1.05
C TYR A 260 2.80 -5.82 -1.60
N GLY A 261 3.34 -6.07 -2.79
CA GLY A 261 3.42 -7.40 -3.38
C GLY A 261 4.27 -8.37 -2.56
N LEU A 262 5.42 -7.90 -2.05
CA LEU A 262 6.27 -8.70 -1.15
C LEU A 262 5.55 -9.04 0.15
N ARG A 263 4.82 -8.08 0.75
CA ARG A 263 4.04 -8.30 1.97
C ARG A 263 2.89 -9.29 1.78
N ALA A 264 2.21 -9.27 0.64
CA ALA A 264 1.21 -10.29 0.33
C ALA A 264 1.85 -11.69 0.23
N ARG A 265 3.03 -11.79 -0.36
CA ARG A 265 3.78 -13.06 -0.50
C ARG A 265 4.29 -13.62 0.82
N LEU A 266 4.50 -12.79 1.85
CA LEU A 266 4.79 -13.26 3.22
C LEU A 266 3.66 -14.11 3.82
N LEU A 267 2.43 -13.95 3.31
CA LEU A 267 1.28 -14.77 3.70
C LEU A 267 1.11 -16.00 2.80
N SER A 268 2.18 -16.41 2.11
CA SER A 268 2.18 -17.51 1.14
C SER A 268 1.22 -17.31 -0.04
N LEU A 269 0.77 -16.08 -0.29
CA LEU A 269 -0.02 -15.72 -1.47
C LEU A 269 0.90 -15.43 -2.67
N ARG A 270 0.32 -15.43 -3.87
CA ARG A 270 1.01 -15.22 -5.15
C ARG A 270 0.44 -14.02 -5.89
N LEU A 271 1.26 -13.44 -6.76
CA LEU A 271 0.85 -12.35 -7.65
C LEU A 271 0.62 -12.93 -9.04
N TYR A 272 -0.45 -12.50 -9.71
CA TYR A 272 -0.80 -12.98 -11.05
C TYR A 272 -0.97 -11.84 -12.05
N ILE A 273 -0.51 -12.08 -13.27
CA ILE A 273 -0.84 -11.30 -14.44
C ILE A 273 -2.00 -11.99 -15.15
N ALA A 274 -3.16 -11.35 -15.19
CA ALA A 274 -4.30 -11.76 -16.00
C ALA A 274 -4.01 -11.42 -17.47
N GLY A 275 -3.32 -12.31 -18.18
CA GLY A 275 -2.91 -12.09 -19.57
C GLY A 275 -4.08 -12.01 -20.56
N ASP A 276 -5.28 -12.39 -20.15
CA ASP A 276 -6.57 -12.22 -20.84
C ASP A 276 -7.31 -10.94 -20.44
N CYS A 277 -6.66 -10.01 -19.74
CA CYS A 277 -7.18 -8.68 -19.43
C CYS A 277 -6.20 -7.60 -19.91
N PHE A 278 -6.65 -6.75 -20.82
CA PHE A 278 -5.89 -5.60 -21.29
C PHE A 278 -6.46 -4.28 -20.78
N ILE A 279 -5.59 -3.40 -20.30
CA ILE A 279 -5.91 -2.00 -19.97
C ILE A 279 -4.91 -1.11 -20.70
N HIS A 280 -5.40 -0.05 -21.36
CA HIS A 280 -4.51 0.94 -21.94
C HIS A 280 -3.98 1.87 -20.85
N HIS A 281 -2.69 2.10 -20.84
CA HIS A 281 -2.03 3.05 -19.95
C HIS A 281 -1.33 4.09 -20.83
N PHE A 282 -1.67 5.37 -20.63
CA PHE A 282 -1.08 6.44 -21.42
C PHE A 282 0.41 6.58 -21.13
N GLY A 283 0.81 6.41 -19.86
CA GLY A 283 2.21 6.42 -19.47
C GLY A 283 2.85 7.80 -19.54
N SER A 284 3.81 8.06 -18.66
CA SER A 284 4.62 9.30 -18.68
C SER A 284 3.85 10.61 -18.51
N VAL A 285 2.59 10.56 -18.11
CA VAL A 285 1.73 11.74 -17.95
C VAL A 285 2.13 12.57 -16.72
N THR A 286 2.66 11.93 -15.67
CA THR A 286 3.25 12.54 -14.46
C THR A 286 4.78 12.63 -14.46
N VAL A 287 5.45 12.13 -15.52
CA VAL A 287 6.92 11.94 -15.56
C VAL A 287 7.68 13.11 -16.22
N ARG A 288 6.98 14.22 -16.52
CA ARG A 288 7.58 15.40 -17.18
C ARG A 288 8.39 16.32 -16.25
N GLU A 289 9.10 15.74 -15.27
CA GLU A 289 10.19 16.34 -14.49
C GLU A 289 11.31 15.29 -14.33
N GLU A 290 11.99 14.96 -15.43
CA GLU A 290 12.91 13.80 -15.53
C GLU A 290 14.04 13.80 -14.47
N ALA A 291 14.56 14.97 -14.07
CA ALA A 291 15.63 15.04 -13.07
C ALA A 291 15.15 14.71 -11.64
N ARG A 292 13.98 15.21 -11.24
CA ARG A 292 13.44 14.98 -9.89
C ARG A 292 12.91 13.55 -9.74
N MET A 293 12.31 13.00 -10.79
CA MET A 293 11.76 11.64 -10.78
C MET A 293 12.84 10.55 -10.69
N ALA A 294 14.00 10.74 -11.32
CA ALA A 294 15.11 9.80 -11.19
C ALA A 294 15.64 9.77 -9.73
N ALA A 295 15.83 10.94 -9.12
CA ALA A 295 16.27 11.05 -7.72
C ALA A 295 15.25 10.46 -6.74
N ILE A 296 13.95 10.72 -6.94
CA ILE A 296 12.87 10.11 -6.14
C ILE A 296 12.88 8.58 -6.28
N THR A 297 13.02 8.07 -7.51
CA THR A 297 13.07 6.63 -7.75
C THR A 297 14.30 5.98 -7.09
N ASP A 298 15.44 6.67 -7.08
CA ASP A 298 16.66 6.22 -6.41
C ASP A 298 16.47 6.19 -4.88
N SER A 299 15.89 7.25 -4.32
CA SER A 299 15.55 7.34 -2.89
C SER A 299 14.58 6.23 -2.46
N ASN A 300 13.50 6.00 -3.23
CA ASN A 300 12.55 4.92 -2.97
C ASN A 300 13.18 3.54 -3.09
N ARG A 301 14.12 3.34 -4.02
CA ARG A 301 14.90 2.08 -4.10
C ARG A 301 15.75 1.86 -2.86
N LEU A 302 16.42 2.91 -2.36
CA LEU A 302 17.23 2.83 -1.15
C LEU A 302 16.36 2.57 0.08
N PHE A 303 15.19 3.21 0.16
CA PHE A 303 14.22 2.95 1.22
C PHE A 303 13.68 1.50 1.19
N TYR A 304 13.32 0.99 0.00
CA TYR A 304 12.91 -0.40 -0.21
C TYR A 304 14.01 -1.39 0.23
N LYS A 305 15.25 -1.12 -0.19
CA LYS A 305 16.42 -1.93 0.20
C LYS A 305 16.68 -1.87 1.71
N ALA A 306 16.59 -0.69 2.34
CA ALA A 306 16.77 -0.57 3.78
C ALA A 306 15.70 -1.34 4.57
N LYS A 307 14.45 -1.37 4.07
CA LYS A 307 13.35 -2.08 4.71
C LYS A 307 13.49 -3.60 4.62
N TRP A 308 13.96 -4.14 3.49
CA TRP A 308 13.96 -5.59 3.21
C TRP A 308 15.34 -6.24 3.20
N ASP A 309 16.41 -5.45 3.25
CA ASP A 309 17.82 -5.83 3.09
C ASP A 309 18.14 -6.48 1.73
N ASP A 310 17.69 -7.71 1.53
CA ASP A 310 17.69 -8.45 0.26
C ASP A 310 16.25 -8.81 -0.13
N PRO A 311 15.54 -7.94 -0.87
CA PRO A 311 14.16 -8.20 -1.27
C PRO A 311 13.98 -9.47 -2.12
N ALA A 312 15.01 -9.89 -2.86
CA ALA A 312 14.95 -11.10 -3.69
C ALA A 312 15.18 -12.37 -2.86
N GLY A 313 16.07 -12.29 -1.86
CA GLY A 313 16.42 -13.41 -0.97
C GLY A 313 15.58 -13.54 0.30
N VAL A 314 14.88 -12.49 0.74
CA VAL A 314 14.13 -12.51 2.01
C VAL A 314 13.09 -13.61 2.03
N LEU A 315 12.27 -13.75 0.97
CA LEU A 315 11.25 -14.79 0.92
C LEU A 315 11.86 -16.20 0.89
N PRO A 316 12.79 -16.54 -0.02
CA PRO A 316 13.47 -17.85 0.01
C PRO A 316 14.11 -18.16 1.36
N ALA A 317 14.74 -17.17 2.01
CA ALA A 317 15.35 -17.34 3.31
C ALA A 317 14.33 -17.63 4.43
N LEU A 318 13.13 -17.04 4.35
CA LEU A 318 12.05 -17.31 5.29
C LEU A 318 11.33 -18.63 5.00
N GLU A 319 11.15 -18.99 3.74
CA GLU A 319 10.64 -20.30 3.30
C GLU A 319 11.53 -21.43 3.81
N ALA A 320 12.86 -21.30 3.66
CA ALA A 320 13.83 -22.24 4.20
C ALA A 320 13.79 -22.35 5.74
N LYS A 321 13.28 -21.33 6.43
CA LYS A 321 13.09 -21.28 7.89
C LYS A 321 11.67 -21.67 8.32
N GLY A 322 10.86 -22.21 7.40
CA GLY A 322 9.56 -22.79 7.70
C GLY A 322 8.38 -21.82 7.66
N LEU A 323 8.46 -20.74 6.88
CA LEU A 323 7.37 -19.78 6.71
C LEU A 323 6.03 -20.43 6.31
N GLU A 324 6.08 -21.41 5.39
CA GLU A 324 4.87 -22.12 4.93
C GLU A 324 4.22 -22.95 6.04
N GLN A 325 5.01 -23.51 6.95
CA GLN A 325 4.52 -24.26 8.11
C GLN A 325 3.97 -23.30 9.17
N ALA A 326 4.57 -22.12 9.32
CA ALA A 326 4.12 -21.11 10.28
C ALA A 326 2.75 -20.51 9.94
N LYS A 327 2.36 -20.50 8.65
CA LYS A 327 1.06 -20.00 8.14
C LYS A 327 0.62 -18.70 8.84
N PRO A 328 1.40 -17.61 8.71
CA PRO A 328 1.08 -16.36 9.41
C PRO A 328 -0.33 -15.89 9.04
N ALA A 329 -1.14 -15.60 10.06
CA ALA A 329 -2.53 -15.18 9.86
C ALA A 329 -2.64 -13.76 9.28
N GLY A 330 -1.55 -12.98 9.35
CA GLY A 330 -1.43 -11.63 8.82
C GLY A 330 -0.07 -11.03 9.18
N GLU A 331 0.15 -9.79 8.79
CA GLU A 331 1.44 -9.12 8.98
C GLU A 331 1.77 -8.90 10.47
N ALA A 332 0.75 -8.79 11.33
CA ALA A 332 0.91 -8.72 12.79
C ALA A 332 1.72 -9.91 13.37
N SER A 333 1.72 -11.08 12.72
CA SER A 333 2.54 -12.23 13.14
C SER A 333 4.04 -11.95 13.06
N PHE A 334 4.46 -10.96 12.27
CA PHE A 334 5.85 -10.52 12.13
C PHE A 334 6.22 -9.33 13.02
N TYR A 335 5.30 -8.85 13.83
CA TYR A 335 5.53 -7.70 14.71
C TYR A 335 5.84 -8.19 16.13
N PRO A 336 6.70 -7.49 16.88
CA PRO A 336 7.03 -7.86 18.26
C PRO A 336 5.85 -7.55 19.19
N GLY A 337 5.70 -8.33 20.25
CA GLY A 337 4.98 -7.94 21.45
C GLY A 337 5.88 -7.15 22.40
N GLY A 338 5.32 -6.66 23.50
CA GLY A 338 6.03 -5.84 24.47
C GLY A 338 6.37 -4.44 23.94
N VAL A 339 5.49 -3.88 23.10
CA VAL A 339 5.67 -2.59 22.42
C VAL A 339 4.38 -1.77 22.46
N ALA A 340 4.48 -0.46 22.27
CA ALA A 340 3.32 0.41 22.13
C ALA A 340 3.01 0.73 20.66
N ALA A 341 1.73 0.88 20.35
CA ALA A 341 1.24 1.30 19.05
C ALA A 341 0.22 2.44 19.14
N GLU A 342 0.37 3.46 18.30
CA GLU A 342 -0.59 4.55 18.14
C GLU A 342 -1.66 4.14 17.12
N GLY A 343 -2.92 4.23 17.53
CA GLY A 343 -4.09 4.09 16.67
C GLY A 343 -4.35 5.34 15.84
N ALA A 344 -5.29 5.20 14.92
CA ALA A 344 -5.75 6.24 14.02
C ALA A 344 -6.31 7.48 14.78
N ASP A 345 -7.05 7.18 15.86
CA ASP A 345 -7.69 8.10 16.80
C ASP A 345 -6.74 8.72 17.85
N GLY A 346 -5.44 8.41 17.77
CA GLY A 346 -4.44 8.83 18.75
C GLY A 346 -4.43 7.98 20.04
N THR A 347 -5.29 6.96 20.16
CA THR A 347 -5.23 6.04 21.30
C THR A 347 -3.92 5.25 21.25
N VAL A 348 -3.19 5.22 22.37
CA VAL A 348 -1.97 4.42 22.50
C VAL A 348 -2.32 3.06 23.12
N TRP A 349 -1.88 2.00 22.44
CA TRP A 349 -2.14 0.62 22.79
C TRP A 349 -0.85 -0.08 23.20
N TRP A 350 -0.86 -0.82 24.29
CA TRP A 350 0.17 -1.81 24.60
C TRP A 350 -0.14 -3.10 23.84
N LEU A 351 0.83 -3.62 23.10
CA LEU A 351 0.70 -4.85 22.31
C LEU A 351 1.57 -5.94 22.91
N GLU A 352 0.96 -7.04 23.33
CA GLU A 352 1.69 -8.19 23.87
C GLU A 352 0.82 -9.45 23.76
N ARG A 353 1.42 -10.61 23.44
CA ARG A 353 0.70 -11.91 23.41
C ARG A 353 -0.56 -11.92 22.54
N GLY A 354 -0.50 -11.25 21.39
CA GLY A 354 -1.64 -11.17 20.45
C GLY A 354 -2.82 -10.33 20.94
N ALA A 355 -2.71 -9.63 22.07
CA ALA A 355 -3.72 -8.73 22.60
C ALA A 355 -3.24 -7.26 22.59
N ARG A 356 -4.21 -6.35 22.71
CA ARG A 356 -3.99 -4.92 22.86
C ARG A 356 -4.73 -4.38 24.09
N TRP A 357 -4.03 -3.64 24.94
CA TRP A 357 -4.60 -2.91 26.09
C TRP A 357 -4.49 -1.42 25.83
N LYS A 358 -5.54 -0.67 26.13
CA LYS A 358 -5.45 0.79 26.12
C LYS A 358 -4.51 1.22 27.24
N ILE A 359 -3.50 2.05 26.92
CA ILE A 359 -2.60 2.61 27.93
C ILE A 359 -3.31 3.77 28.64
N GLU A 360 -3.28 3.75 29.97
CA GLU A 360 -3.75 4.84 30.84
C GLU A 360 -2.59 5.66 31.38
N GLY A 361 -2.70 6.98 31.30
CA GLY A 361 -1.64 7.92 31.66
C GLY A 361 -0.78 8.35 30.47
N GLY A 362 0.22 9.19 30.74
CA GLY A 362 1.17 9.64 29.71
C GLY A 362 2.09 8.50 29.25
N TRP A 363 2.35 8.45 27.94
CA TRP A 363 3.30 7.51 27.33
C TRP A 363 4.45 8.27 26.67
N GLU A 364 5.68 8.01 27.12
CA GLU A 364 6.89 8.73 26.69
C GLU A 364 7.93 7.84 25.99
N LEU A 365 7.69 6.52 26.00
CA LEU A 365 8.55 5.55 25.34
C LEU A 365 8.19 5.43 23.84
N PRO A 366 9.03 4.79 23.01
CA PRO A 366 8.73 4.60 21.61
C PRO A 366 7.36 3.94 21.39
N SER A 367 6.63 4.45 20.39
CA SER A 367 5.40 3.85 19.88
C SER A 367 5.42 3.91 18.36
N VAL A 368 4.75 2.96 17.72
CA VAL A 368 4.62 2.92 16.26
C VAL A 368 3.18 3.12 15.83
N ARG A 369 2.93 3.88 14.77
CA ARG A 369 1.58 3.99 14.24
C ARG A 369 1.21 2.73 13.48
N LEU A 370 0.10 2.10 13.85
CA LEU A 370 -0.44 0.95 13.14
C LEU A 370 -1.81 1.26 12.54
N GLY A 371 -2.00 0.84 11.30
CA GLY A 371 -3.29 0.94 10.64
C GLY A 371 -4.35 0.10 11.35
N ARG A 372 -5.59 0.61 11.41
CA ARG A 372 -6.74 -0.10 11.99
C ARG A 372 -6.88 -1.57 11.52
N PRO A 373 -6.67 -1.94 10.24
CA PRO A 373 -6.80 -3.33 9.81
C PRO A 373 -5.84 -4.25 10.58
N VAL A 374 -4.56 -3.88 10.68
CA VAL A 374 -3.55 -4.67 11.41
C VAL A 374 -3.81 -4.61 12.91
N LEU A 375 -4.10 -3.42 13.45
CA LEU A 375 -4.35 -3.24 14.89
C LEU A 375 -5.58 -4.03 15.37
N SER A 376 -6.60 -4.22 14.51
CA SER A 376 -7.80 -5.01 14.82
C SER A 376 -7.56 -6.51 14.92
N ARG A 377 -6.40 -6.99 14.45
CA ARG A 377 -5.97 -8.38 14.61
C ARG A 377 -5.47 -8.71 16.01
N TYR A 378 -5.13 -7.68 16.80
CA TYR A 378 -4.85 -7.86 18.22
C TYR A 378 -6.16 -7.88 18.98
N ARG A 379 -6.35 -8.92 19.81
CA ARG A 379 -7.54 -9.07 20.65
C ARG A 379 -7.64 -7.86 21.59
N LEU A 380 -8.79 -7.19 21.58
CA LEU A 380 -9.03 -6.05 22.47
C LEU A 380 -9.24 -6.56 23.91
N ALA A 381 -8.33 -6.18 24.81
CA ALA A 381 -8.48 -6.46 26.23
C ALA A 381 -9.62 -5.61 26.83
N ALA A 382 -10.41 -6.22 27.73
CA ALA A 382 -11.45 -5.52 28.48
C ALA A 382 -10.84 -4.55 29.52
N ALA A 383 -9.70 -4.91 30.10
CA ALA A 383 -8.95 -4.06 31.01
C ALA A 383 -8.01 -3.10 30.27
N THR A 384 -7.71 -1.99 30.91
CA THR A 384 -6.64 -1.06 30.52
C THR A 384 -5.32 -1.45 31.20
N ILE A 385 -4.21 -0.85 30.75
CA ILE A 385 -2.89 -1.01 31.37
C ILE A 385 -2.35 0.36 31.79
N ALA A 386 -1.91 0.48 33.04
CA ALA A 386 -1.26 1.70 33.50
C ALA A 386 0.07 1.90 32.76
N SER A 387 0.38 3.13 32.35
CA SER A 387 1.59 3.44 31.57
C SER A 387 2.88 3.02 32.27
N GLY A 388 2.94 3.10 33.60
CA GLY A 388 4.07 2.60 34.40
C GLY A 388 4.30 1.09 34.27
N VAL A 389 3.22 0.29 34.21
CA VAL A 389 3.31 -1.17 34.01
C VAL A 389 3.80 -1.48 32.61
N ALA A 390 3.19 -0.85 31.59
CA ALA A 390 3.64 -0.99 30.20
C ALA A 390 5.12 -0.57 30.02
N ALA A 391 5.55 0.50 30.69
CA ALA A 391 6.93 0.98 30.63
C ALA A 391 7.92 0.01 31.30
N SER A 392 7.57 -0.55 32.44
CA SER A 392 8.37 -1.58 33.13
C SER A 392 8.54 -2.83 32.26
N ARG A 393 7.46 -3.27 31.59
CA ARG A 393 7.51 -4.38 30.62
C ARG A 393 8.32 -4.03 29.36
N TRP A 394 8.21 -2.80 28.84
CA TRP A 394 9.01 -2.35 27.70
C TRP A 394 10.51 -2.40 27.97
N ARG A 395 10.91 -2.04 29.20
CA ARG A 395 12.30 -2.12 29.69
C ARG A 395 12.75 -3.53 30.08
N SER A 396 11.86 -4.52 29.98
CA SER A 396 12.13 -5.91 30.32
C SER A 396 12.54 -6.11 31.79
N GLU A 397 11.97 -5.33 32.70
CA GLU A 397 12.28 -5.42 34.13
C GLU A 397 11.80 -6.76 34.72
N LYS A 398 12.66 -7.45 35.48
CA LYS A 398 12.32 -8.74 36.14
C LYS A 398 11.16 -8.61 37.13
N SER A 399 10.98 -7.42 37.70
CA SER A 399 9.91 -7.06 38.63
C SER A 399 8.67 -6.49 37.95
N ALA A 400 8.59 -6.49 36.62
CA ALA A 400 7.46 -5.92 35.91
C ALA A 400 6.17 -6.65 36.32
N PRO A 401 5.09 -5.92 36.66
CA PRO A 401 3.83 -6.55 37.00
C PRO A 401 3.27 -7.40 35.85
N PRO A 402 2.44 -8.41 36.15
CA PRO A 402 1.76 -9.21 35.13
C PRO A 402 0.85 -8.34 34.28
N LEU A 403 0.54 -8.83 33.07
CA LEU A 403 -0.42 -8.15 32.20
C LEU A 403 -1.81 -8.16 32.85
N PRO A 404 -2.59 -7.07 32.72
CA PRO A 404 -3.99 -7.07 33.10
C PRO A 404 -4.76 -8.15 32.32
N PRO A 405 -5.86 -8.70 32.88
CA PRO A 405 -6.68 -9.68 32.18
C PRO A 405 -7.15 -9.17 30.82
N ASP A 406 -6.99 -9.99 29.80
CA ASP A 406 -7.36 -9.66 28.42
C ASP A 406 -8.69 -10.33 27.98
N GLY A 407 -9.26 -11.20 28.83
CA GLY A 407 -10.50 -11.93 28.57
C GLY A 407 -10.33 -13.40 28.20
N GLU A 408 -9.11 -13.92 28.10
CA GLU A 408 -8.84 -15.37 27.99
C GLU A 408 -8.26 -15.92 29.29
N ALA A 409 -8.43 -17.23 29.53
CA ALA A 409 -7.75 -17.91 30.63
C ALA A 409 -6.24 -17.70 30.47
N SER A 410 -5.58 -17.13 31.50
CA SER A 410 -4.19 -16.67 31.41
C SER A 410 -3.29 -17.77 30.84
N ASN A 411 -2.83 -17.60 29.60
CA ASN A 411 -1.96 -18.56 28.91
C ASN A 411 -0.54 -18.52 29.50
N GLY A 412 -0.37 -18.90 30.77
CA GLY A 412 0.92 -18.84 31.47
C GLY A 412 1.42 -17.42 31.77
N ASP A 413 2.23 -17.32 32.82
CA ASP A 413 2.92 -16.08 33.20
C ASP A 413 4.27 -16.05 32.49
N PHE A 414 4.31 -15.43 31.31
CA PHE A 414 5.56 -15.23 30.58
C PHE A 414 6.27 -13.97 31.08
N PRO A 415 7.61 -14.02 31.24
CA PRO A 415 8.37 -12.82 31.54
C PRO A 415 8.20 -11.79 30.40
N PRO A 416 8.39 -10.49 30.70
CA PRO A 416 8.34 -9.46 29.67
C PRO A 416 9.27 -9.77 28.48
N PRO A 417 8.84 -9.48 27.25
CA PRO A 417 9.71 -9.61 26.08
C PRO A 417 11.00 -8.80 26.23
N TYR A 418 12.13 -9.35 25.79
CA TYR A 418 13.45 -8.73 25.96
C TYR A 418 14.33 -8.81 24.71
N ALA A 419 15.25 -7.86 24.60
CA ALA A 419 16.25 -7.82 23.55
C ALA A 419 17.58 -8.42 24.04
N ALA A 420 18.23 -9.21 23.19
CA ALA A 420 19.55 -9.77 23.44
C ALA A 420 20.42 -9.68 22.19
N LEU A 421 21.73 -9.90 22.35
CA LEU A 421 22.63 -10.14 21.23
C LEU A 421 22.89 -11.64 21.14
N LEU A 422 22.96 -12.16 19.92
CA LEU A 422 23.40 -13.51 19.64
C LEU A 422 24.38 -13.47 18.48
N ASN A 423 25.65 -13.80 18.73
CA ASN A 423 26.73 -13.69 17.74
C ASN A 423 26.82 -12.28 17.11
N GLY A 424 26.58 -11.23 17.91
CA GLY A 424 26.61 -9.84 17.46
C GLY A 424 25.34 -9.34 16.75
N PHE A 425 24.33 -10.20 16.52
CA PHE A 425 23.06 -9.81 15.92
C PHE A 425 21.98 -9.58 16.98
N LEU A 426 21.14 -8.55 16.77
CA LEU A 426 20.01 -8.27 17.64
C LEU A 426 18.95 -9.36 17.48
N VAL A 427 18.62 -10.02 18.59
CA VAL A 427 17.51 -10.96 18.69
C VAL A 427 16.51 -10.48 19.74
N TYR A 428 15.27 -10.92 19.58
CA TYR A 428 14.17 -10.60 20.48
C TYR A 428 13.59 -11.89 21.03
N VAL A 429 13.34 -11.94 22.32
CA VAL A 429 12.75 -13.11 22.98
C VAL A 429 11.39 -12.74 23.52
N GLU A 430 10.39 -13.51 23.13
CA GLU A 430 9.03 -13.41 23.63
C GLU A 430 8.37 -14.79 23.57
N GLU A 431 7.47 -15.07 24.52
CA GLU A 431 6.65 -16.30 24.54
C GLU A 431 7.49 -17.58 24.37
N GLY A 432 8.68 -17.63 24.98
CA GLY A 432 9.59 -18.78 24.92
C GLY A 432 10.23 -19.02 23.56
N ARG A 433 10.21 -18.04 22.64
CA ARG A 433 10.82 -18.14 21.31
C ARG A 433 11.84 -17.04 21.08
N ARG A 434 12.89 -17.38 20.32
CA ARG A 434 13.85 -16.41 19.79
C ARG A 434 13.43 -15.97 18.40
N ARG A 435 13.20 -14.67 18.23
CA ARG A 435 12.90 -14.02 16.94
C ARG A 435 14.10 -13.21 16.47
N THR A 436 14.52 -13.42 15.24
CA THR A 436 15.55 -12.57 14.62
C THR A 436 14.93 -11.24 14.20
N VAL A 437 15.58 -10.12 14.50
CA VAL A 437 15.20 -8.83 13.90
C VAL A 437 15.78 -8.78 12.49
N LEU A 438 14.95 -8.55 11.47
CA LEU A 438 15.37 -8.72 10.06
C LEU A 438 16.60 -7.87 9.72
N ASN A 439 16.56 -6.59 10.11
CA ASN A 439 17.61 -5.60 9.80
C ASN A 439 17.50 -4.39 10.76
N PRO A 440 18.46 -3.44 10.71
CA PRO A 440 18.42 -2.24 11.55
C PRO A 440 17.14 -1.41 11.38
N ALA A 441 16.57 -1.32 10.18
CA ALA A 441 15.33 -0.57 9.95
C ALA A 441 14.15 -1.17 10.72
N ALA A 442 14.06 -2.50 10.81
CA ALA A 442 13.06 -3.16 11.66
C ALA A 442 13.29 -2.85 13.15
N ALA A 443 14.54 -2.89 13.62
CA ALA A 443 14.86 -2.53 14.99
C ALA A 443 14.40 -1.08 15.30
N GLU A 444 14.79 -0.14 14.44
CA GLU A 444 14.52 1.29 14.56
C GLU A 444 13.03 1.62 14.58
N ARG A 445 12.25 1.06 13.65
CA ARG A 445 10.79 1.32 13.57
C ARG A 445 10.03 0.84 14.81
N TRP A 446 10.53 -0.18 15.49
CA TRP A 446 9.95 -0.69 16.74
C TRP A 446 10.62 -0.14 18.01
N GLY A 447 11.70 0.64 17.88
CA GLY A 447 12.50 1.11 19.01
C GLY A 447 13.24 0.00 19.75
N LEU A 448 13.46 -1.18 19.15
CA LEU A 448 14.09 -2.32 19.81
C LEU A 448 15.56 -2.10 20.11
N GLN A 449 16.23 -1.25 19.34
CA GLN A 449 17.61 -0.82 19.60
C GLN A 449 17.76 0.01 20.88
N LEU A 450 16.66 0.61 21.37
CA LEU A 450 16.62 1.40 22.60
C LEU A 450 16.25 0.56 23.83
N LYS A 451 15.77 -0.68 23.63
CA LYS A 451 15.46 -1.56 24.76
C LYS A 451 16.74 -1.95 25.50
N PRO A 452 16.69 -2.03 26.85
CA PRO A 452 17.79 -2.58 27.63
C PRO A 452 18.16 -3.98 27.13
N ARG A 453 19.46 -4.19 26.94
CA ARG A 453 20.01 -5.51 26.61
C ARG A 453 20.29 -6.23 27.91
N LEU A 454 19.88 -7.49 28.01
CA LEU A 454 20.17 -8.35 29.16
C LEU A 454 21.39 -9.23 28.80
N PRO A 455 22.61 -8.93 29.26
CA PRO A 455 23.81 -9.68 28.85
C PRO A 455 23.77 -11.14 29.30
N GLU A 456 23.17 -11.42 30.47
CA GLU A 456 22.98 -12.80 30.94
C GLU A 456 22.02 -13.64 30.08
N ALA A 457 21.30 -13.00 29.14
CA ALA A 457 20.25 -13.65 28.37
C ALA A 457 20.71 -14.21 27.02
N GLU A 458 21.95 -13.97 26.57
CA GLU A 458 22.47 -14.51 25.30
C GLU A 458 22.49 -16.06 25.31
N ALA A 459 23.04 -16.66 26.37
CA ALA A 459 23.09 -18.11 26.53
C ALA A 459 21.67 -18.71 26.55
N ALA A 460 20.74 -18.09 27.29
CA ALA A 460 19.35 -18.53 27.35
C ALA A 460 18.65 -18.42 25.99
N ALA A 461 18.82 -17.30 25.28
CA ALA A 461 18.21 -17.08 23.97
C ALA A 461 18.74 -18.05 22.90
N SER A 462 19.99 -18.51 23.02
CA SER A 462 20.58 -19.47 22.08
C SER A 462 19.86 -20.83 22.08
N LEU A 463 19.29 -21.22 23.22
CA LEU A 463 18.62 -22.50 23.45
C LEU A 463 17.14 -22.50 23.06
N LEU A 464 16.54 -21.32 22.84
CA LEU A 464 15.12 -21.19 22.52
C LEU A 464 14.83 -21.55 21.05
N PRO A 465 13.67 -22.18 20.76
CA PRO A 465 13.23 -22.40 19.40
C PRO A 465 13.07 -21.08 18.64
N ALA A 466 13.37 -21.12 17.34
CA ALA A 466 13.21 -19.96 16.47
C ALA A 466 11.72 -19.63 16.23
N GLY A 467 11.37 -18.35 16.29
CA GLY A 467 10.09 -17.82 15.83
C GLY A 467 10.21 -17.10 14.49
N LEU A 468 9.08 -16.59 13.98
CA LEU A 468 9.06 -15.71 12.81
C LEU A 468 9.97 -14.49 13.05
N PRO A 469 10.63 -13.94 12.02
CA PRO A 469 11.44 -12.74 12.19
C PRO A 469 10.56 -11.55 12.60
N ILE A 470 11.21 -10.51 13.12
CA ILE A 470 10.59 -9.19 13.31
C ILE A 470 10.86 -8.34 12.07
N LEU A 471 9.78 -7.87 11.45
CA LEU A 471 9.80 -7.04 10.25
C LEU A 471 9.49 -5.58 10.57
N ALA A 472 9.96 -4.67 9.70
CA ALA A 472 9.66 -3.25 9.82
C ALA A 472 8.21 -2.97 9.37
N PRO A 473 7.35 -2.36 10.20
CA PRO A 473 5.97 -2.04 9.83
C PRO A 473 5.95 -0.89 8.83
N PRO A 474 4.90 -0.77 8.00
CA PRO A 474 4.72 0.41 7.13
C PRO A 474 4.79 1.71 7.92
N LEU A 475 5.46 2.75 7.38
CA LEU A 475 5.36 4.08 7.94
C LEU A 475 4.01 4.67 7.56
N LEU A 476 3.27 5.19 8.54
CA LEU A 476 1.99 5.86 8.35
C LEU A 476 2.09 7.27 8.94
N PHE A 477 2.05 8.30 8.09
CA PHE A 477 2.14 9.71 8.48
C PHE A 477 0.77 10.32 8.74
N GLN A 478 -0.23 9.81 8.06
CA GLN A 478 -1.59 10.27 8.20
C GLN A 478 -2.12 9.87 9.59
N ARG A 479 -2.60 10.86 10.36
CA ARG A 479 -3.52 10.60 11.48
C ARG A 479 -4.87 10.31 10.84
N LEU A 480 -5.44 9.19 11.22
CA LEU A 480 -6.45 8.49 10.44
C LEU A 480 -7.79 8.56 11.14
#